data_AF-A0A4Q3SIC7-F1
#
_entry.id   AF-A0A4Q3SIC7-F1
#
_cell.length_a   1.000
_cell.length_b   1.000
_cell.length_c   1.000
_cell.angle_alpha   90.00
_cell.angle_beta   90.00
_cell.angle_gamma   90.00
#
_symmetry.space_group_name_H-M   'P 1'
#
loop_
_entity.id
_entity.type
_entity.pdbx_description
1 polymer ?
#
loop_
_entity_poly.entity_id
_entity_poly.type
_entity_poly.pdbx_seq_one_letter_code
_entity_poly.pdbx_strand_id
1 'polypeptide(L)'
;VLGPMEEVASRLEHHDMPCVDPDVRPYFRDVRDHVRRVASMVEGLREVLSSVFEASTLLEQQRQGAITRRLAAWAAILAVPTAIAGIYGMNFDVMPELRWKYGYYLVVGVIVVVCIFLYTRFKRSNWL
;
A
#
# COMPACT_ATOMS: atom_id res chain seq x y z
N VAL A 1 10.87 -17.26 19.80
CA VAL A 1 12.10 -17.83 20.39
C VAL A 1 12.24 -17.48 21.87
N LEU A 2 11.70 -16.35 22.37
CA LEU A 2 11.71 -16.03 23.82
C LEU A 2 10.77 -16.91 24.67
N GLY A 3 9.57 -17.24 24.18
CA GLY A 3 8.59 -18.08 24.90
C GLY A 3 9.15 -19.40 25.48
N PRO A 4 9.92 -20.21 24.71
CA PRO A 4 10.46 -21.45 25.26
C PRO A 4 11.54 -21.26 26.33
N MET A 5 12.26 -20.13 26.37
CA MET A 5 13.23 -19.87 27.44
C MET A 5 12.55 -19.46 28.75
N GLU A 6 11.44 -18.74 28.67
CA GLU A 6 10.64 -18.36 29.84
C GLU A 6 10.01 -19.60 30.50
N GLU A 7 9.56 -20.55 29.68
CA GLU A 7 8.98 -21.82 30.12
C GLU A 7 10.02 -22.74 30.77
N VAL A 8 11.26 -22.77 30.25
CA VAL A 8 12.38 -23.52 30.86
C VAL A 8 12.85 -22.87 32.16
N ALA A 9 12.89 -21.54 32.23
CA ALA A 9 13.25 -20.81 33.45
C ALA A 9 12.20 -20.99 34.57
N SER A 10 10.91 -21.03 34.21
CA SER A 10 9.81 -21.32 35.15
C SER A 10 9.89 -22.74 35.73
N ARG A 11 10.32 -23.73 34.93
CA ARG A 11 10.56 -25.10 35.40
C ARG A 11 11.78 -25.22 36.32
N LEU A 12 12.82 -24.41 36.09
CA LEU A 12 14.01 -24.39 36.95
C LEU A 12 13.76 -23.69 38.30
N GLU A 13 12.81 -22.76 38.37
CA GLU A 13 12.43 -22.08 39.62
C GLU A 13 11.65 -22.98 40.59
N HIS A 14 10.99 -24.03 40.08
CA HIS A 14 10.19 -24.97 40.89
C HIS A 14 10.92 -26.25 41.32
N HIS A 15 12.15 -26.48 40.87
CA HIS A 15 12.99 -27.55 41.41
C HIS A 15 13.98 -26.95 42.40
N ASP A 16 13.68 -27.10 43.69
CA ASP A 16 14.64 -26.91 44.78
C ASP A 16 15.88 -27.76 44.47
N MET A 17 16.93 -27.13 43.93
CA MET A 17 18.21 -27.77 43.70
C MET A 17 18.90 -27.95 45.06
N PRO A 18 19.19 -29.19 45.50
CA PRO A 18 19.82 -29.47 46.80
C PRO A 18 21.28 -28.98 46.91
N CYS A 19 21.81 -28.31 45.89
CA CYS A 19 23.24 -28.09 45.68
C CYS A 19 23.67 -26.62 45.79
N VAL A 20 22.76 -25.69 46.10
CA VAL A 20 23.04 -24.24 46.09
C VAL A 20 22.97 -23.67 47.50
N ASP A 21 24.13 -23.23 47.98
CA ASP A 21 24.29 -22.54 49.26
C ASP A 21 23.38 -21.30 49.33
N PRO A 22 22.64 -21.06 50.44
CA PRO A 22 21.70 -19.94 50.56
C PRO A 22 22.31 -18.56 50.26
N ASP A 23 23.61 -18.37 50.42
CA ASP A 23 24.32 -17.13 50.12
C ASP A 23 24.47 -16.80 48.62
N VAL A 24 24.33 -17.79 47.72
CA VAL A 24 24.50 -17.60 46.26
C VAL A 24 23.17 -17.33 45.54
N ARG A 25 22.04 -17.61 46.20
CA ARG A 25 20.67 -17.35 45.69
C ARG A 25 20.42 -15.90 45.25
N PRO A 26 20.95 -14.85 45.91
CA PRO A 26 20.77 -13.45 45.49
C PRO A 26 21.41 -13.13 44.14
N TYR A 27 22.56 -13.73 43.81
CA TYR A 27 23.27 -13.53 42.54
C TYR A 27 22.49 -14.08 41.35
N PHE A 28 21.91 -15.28 41.50
CA PHE A 28 21.04 -15.86 40.47
C PHE A 28 19.77 -15.04 40.24
N ARG A 29 19.21 -14.44 41.31
CA ARG A 29 18.06 -13.54 41.19
C ARG A 29 18.41 -12.29 40.40
N ASP A 30 19.57 -11.69 40.65
CA ASP A 30 20.01 -10.49 39.94
C ASP A 30 20.23 -10.73 38.45
N VAL A 31 20.88 -11.85 38.10
CA VAL A 31 21.05 -12.27 36.69
C VAL A 31 19.70 -12.50 36.01
N ARG A 32 18.75 -13.16 36.69
CA ARG A 32 17.40 -13.37 36.16
C ARG A 32 16.66 -12.05 35.92
N ASP A 33 16.78 -11.11 36.85
CA ASP A 33 16.16 -9.78 36.71
C ASP A 33 16.79 -8.97 35.57
N HIS A 34 18.11 -9.08 35.38
CA HIS A 34 18.79 -8.50 34.22
C HIS A 34 18.31 -9.10 32.90
N VAL A 35 18.21 -10.44 32.82
CA VAL A 35 17.72 -11.14 31.62
C VAL A 35 16.28 -10.74 31.30
N ARG A 36 15.40 -10.66 32.31
CA ARG A 36 14.02 -10.17 32.14
C ARG A 36 13.97 -8.73 31.63
N ARG A 37 14.80 -7.85 32.19
CA ARG A 37 14.86 -6.45 31.77
C ARG A 37 15.31 -6.33 30.32
N VAL A 38 16.37 -7.03 29.93
CA VAL A 38 16.86 -7.04 28.54
C VAL A 38 15.80 -7.64 27.60
N ALA A 39 15.15 -8.73 27.99
CA ALA A 39 14.06 -9.32 27.21
C ALA A 39 12.93 -8.33 26.94
N SER A 40 12.50 -7.58 27.96
CA SER A 40 11.46 -6.55 27.81
C SER A 40 11.88 -5.40 26.88
N MET A 41 13.15 -4.99 26.94
CA MET A 41 13.71 -3.98 26.03
C MET A 41 13.74 -4.48 24.59
N VAL A 42 14.14 -5.74 24.37
CA VAL A 42 14.19 -6.35 23.03
C VAL A 42 12.79 -6.46 22.44
N GLU A 43 11.79 -6.84 23.22
CA GLU A 43 10.41 -6.91 22.74
C GLU A 43 9.88 -5.52 22.38
N GLY A 44 10.13 -4.50 23.20
CA GLY A 44 9.76 -3.12 22.89
C GLY A 44 10.46 -2.58 21.62
N LEU A 45 11.76 -2.86 21.45
CA LEU A 45 12.48 -2.53 20.22
C LEU A 45 11.88 -3.22 18.99
N ARG A 46 11.45 -4.47 19.14
CA ARG A 46 10.83 -5.24 18.06
C ARG A 46 9.48 -4.67 17.67
N GLU A 47 8.68 -4.23 18.63
CA GLU A 47 7.37 -3.61 18.40
C GLU A 47 7.50 -2.27 17.67
N VAL A 48 8.49 -1.45 18.07
CA VAL A 48 8.82 -0.21 17.36
C VAL A 48 9.31 -0.49 15.95
N LEU A 49 10.21 -1.46 15.77
CA LEU A 49 10.70 -1.85 14.45
C LEU A 49 9.56 -2.34 13.54
N SER A 50 8.64 -3.14 14.08
CA SER A 50 7.46 -3.60 13.37
C SER A 50 6.60 -2.42 12.92
N SER A 51 6.34 -1.46 13.82
CA SER A 51 5.57 -0.25 13.51
C SER A 51 6.24 0.60 12.42
N VAL A 52 7.57 0.75 12.47
CA VAL A 52 8.33 1.49 11.45
C VAL A 52 8.30 0.77 10.09
N PHE A 53 8.39 -0.56 10.11
CA PHE A 53 8.33 -1.36 8.90
C PHE A 53 6.94 -1.25 8.26
N GLU A 54 5.88 -1.33 9.06
CA GLU A 54 4.50 -1.15 8.62
C GLU A 54 4.24 0.28 8.09
N ALA A 55 4.79 1.30 8.73
CA ALA A 55 4.72 2.67 8.22
C ALA A 55 5.47 2.83 6.89
N SER A 56 6.62 2.18 6.75
CA SER A 56 7.43 2.22 5.52
C SER A 56 6.72 1.52 4.36
N THR A 57 6.10 0.35 4.61
CA THR A 57 5.31 -0.34 3.59
C THR A 57 4.06 0.43 3.21
N LEU A 58 3.39 1.11 4.16
CA LEU A 58 2.27 2.02 3.87
C LEU A 58 2.70 3.20 2.99
N LEU A 59 3.86 3.81 3.26
CA LEU A 59 4.40 4.88 2.42
C LEU A 59 4.74 4.40 1.01
N GLU A 60 5.26 3.18 0.88
CA GLU A 60 5.55 2.56 -0.41
C GLU A 60 4.27 2.25 -1.20
N GLN A 61 3.22 1.76 -0.53
CA GLN A 61 1.89 1.57 -1.12
C GLN A 61 1.27 2.89 -1.58
N GLN A 62 1.45 3.99 -0.83
CA GLN A 62 0.98 5.31 -1.28
C GLN A 62 1.66 5.74 -2.59
N ARG A 63 2.97 5.51 -2.74
CA ARG A 63 3.70 5.80 -3.99
C ARG A 63 3.20 4.94 -5.15
N GLN A 64 2.99 3.63 -4.94
CA GLN A 64 2.44 2.75 -5.97
C GLN A 64 1.03 3.14 -6.38
N GLY A 65 0.20 3.54 -5.42
CA GLY A 65 -1.15 4.03 -5.67
C GLY A 65 -1.18 5.28 -6.55
N ALA A 66 -0.17 6.15 -6.50
CA ALA A 66 -0.12 7.32 -7.38
C ALA A 66 0.19 6.94 -8.84
N ILE A 67 1.10 5.98 -9.06
CA ILE A 67 1.49 5.53 -10.40
C ILE A 67 0.34 4.81 -11.11
N THR A 68 -0.34 3.88 -10.43
CA THR A 68 -1.48 3.16 -11.01
C THR A 68 -2.62 4.10 -11.38
N ARG A 69 -2.90 5.07 -10.52
CA ARG A 69 -3.87 6.15 -10.77
C ARG A 69 -3.49 6.98 -12.00
N ARG A 70 -2.21 7.33 -12.15
CA ARG A 70 -1.70 8.09 -13.29
C ARG A 70 -1.78 7.30 -14.61
N LEU A 71 -1.44 6.01 -14.59
CA LEU A 71 -1.55 5.14 -15.76
C LEU A 71 -3.02 4.93 -16.17
N ALA A 72 -3.92 4.69 -15.21
CA ALA A 72 -5.35 4.58 -15.47
C ALA A 72 -5.92 5.89 -16.06
N ALA A 73 -5.45 7.05 -15.58
CA ALA A 73 -5.82 8.35 -16.14
C ALA A 73 -5.42 8.50 -17.61
N TRP A 74 -4.17 8.17 -17.96
CA TRP A 74 -3.70 8.17 -19.36
C TRP A 74 -4.47 7.18 -20.24
N ALA A 75 -4.74 5.97 -19.74
CA ALA A 75 -5.52 4.97 -20.46
C ALA A 75 -6.96 5.48 -20.75
N ALA A 76 -7.60 6.13 -19.79
CA ALA A 76 -8.93 6.71 -19.98
C ALA A 76 -8.93 7.87 -21.00
N ILE A 77 -7.89 8.72 -20.99
CA ILE A 77 -7.73 9.79 -21.99
C ILE A 77 -7.56 9.22 -23.40
N LEU A 78 -6.85 8.09 -23.56
CA LEU A 78 -6.69 7.42 -24.86
C LEU A 78 -7.92 6.61 -25.28
N ALA A 79 -8.64 5.98 -24.34
CA ALA A 79 -9.79 5.14 -24.63
C ALA A 79 -10.92 5.90 -25.35
N VAL A 80 -11.08 7.19 -25.04
CA VAL A 80 -12.16 8.00 -25.60
C VAL A 80 -11.99 8.33 -27.09
N PRO A 81 -10.86 8.90 -27.57
CA PRO A 81 -10.63 9.06 -28.99
C PRO A 81 -10.55 7.70 -29.70
N THR A 82 -10.04 6.64 -29.06
CA THR A 82 -10.06 5.29 -29.65
C THR A 82 -11.47 4.74 -29.81
N ALA A 83 -12.38 4.94 -28.85
CA ALA A 83 -13.77 4.52 -28.95
C ALA A 83 -14.50 5.30 -30.06
N ILE A 84 -14.26 6.62 -30.16
CA ILE A 84 -14.82 7.45 -31.23
C ILE A 84 -14.27 7.00 -32.59
N ALA A 85 -12.96 6.77 -32.70
CA ALA A 85 -12.33 6.24 -33.91
C ALA A 85 -12.82 4.83 -34.26
N GLY A 86 -13.15 4.00 -33.27
CA GLY A 86 -13.79 2.69 -33.46
C GLY A 86 -15.21 2.82 -34.01
N ILE A 87 -16.02 3.71 -33.45
CA ILE A 87 -17.39 3.98 -33.92
C ILE A 87 -17.39 4.57 -35.34
N TYR A 88 -16.46 5.49 -35.64
CA TYR A 88 -16.31 6.08 -36.98
C TYR A 88 -15.56 5.19 -37.97
N GLY A 89 -14.72 4.26 -37.48
CA GLY A 89 -13.99 3.28 -38.28
C GLY A 89 -14.84 2.07 -38.66
N MET A 90 -15.89 1.77 -37.89
CA MET A 90 -17.00 0.95 -38.34
C MET A 90 -17.74 1.71 -39.43
N ASN A 91 -17.37 1.43 -40.68
CA ASN A 91 -17.86 2.03 -41.90
C ASN A 91 -19.39 1.92 -42.02
N PHE A 92 -20.14 2.80 -41.36
CA PHE A 92 -21.58 2.90 -41.55
C PHE A 92 -21.84 3.54 -42.90
N ASP A 93 -22.02 2.68 -43.91
CA ASP A 93 -22.41 2.97 -45.30
C ASP A 93 -23.72 3.79 -45.41
N VAL A 94 -24.46 3.97 -44.31
CA VAL A 94 -25.63 4.85 -44.21
C VAL A 94 -25.61 5.63 -42.89
N MET A 95 -25.08 6.85 -42.91
CA MET A 95 -25.35 7.87 -41.88
C MET A 95 -26.00 9.12 -42.53
N PRO A 96 -27.27 9.43 -42.23
CA PRO A 96 -27.98 10.58 -42.81
C PRO A 96 -27.37 11.95 -42.46
N GLU A 97 -26.45 12.00 -41.50
CA GLU A 97 -25.72 13.22 -41.08
C GLU A 97 -24.65 13.68 -42.08
N LEU A 98 -24.27 12.85 -43.08
CA LEU A 98 -23.29 13.20 -44.11
C LEU A 98 -23.83 14.18 -45.17
N ARG A 99 -25.15 14.43 -45.21
CA ARG A 99 -25.75 15.42 -46.12
C ARG A 99 -25.60 16.87 -45.64
N TRP A 100 -25.14 17.08 -44.41
CA TRP A 100 -24.92 18.41 -43.84
C TRP A 100 -23.44 18.80 -43.90
N LYS A 101 -23.15 19.91 -44.59
CA LYS A 101 -21.81 20.50 -44.77
C LYS A 101 -21.05 20.75 -43.45
N TYR A 102 -21.77 20.78 -42.32
CA TYR A 102 -21.24 21.03 -40.97
C TYR A 102 -21.14 19.79 -40.07
N GLY A 103 -21.61 18.61 -40.50
CA GLY A 103 -21.58 17.39 -39.68
C GLY A 103 -20.16 17.01 -39.25
N TYR A 104 -19.19 17.11 -40.16
CA TYR A 104 -17.77 16.91 -39.86
C TYR A 104 -17.24 17.84 -38.76
N TYR A 105 -17.58 19.14 -38.82
CA TYR A 105 -17.15 20.12 -37.83
C TYR A 105 -17.82 19.90 -36.46
N LEU A 106 -19.07 19.44 -36.44
CA LEU A 106 -19.80 19.15 -35.20
C LEU A 106 -19.17 17.95 -34.48
N VAL A 107 -18.80 16.90 -35.22
CA VAL A 107 -18.14 15.70 -34.68
C VAL A 107 -16.76 16.03 -34.13
N VAL A 108 -15.96 16.81 -34.87
CA VAL A 108 -14.67 17.31 -34.38
C VAL A 108 -14.86 18.17 -33.13
N GLY A 109 -15.90 19.01 -33.10
CA GLY A 109 -16.28 19.78 -31.91
C GLY A 109 -16.60 18.91 -30.71
N VAL A 110 -17.39 17.84 -30.88
CA VAL A 110 -17.71 16.89 -29.80
C VAL A 110 -16.47 16.18 -29.31
N ILE A 111 -15.57 15.75 -30.20
CA ILE A 111 -14.29 15.13 -29.83
C ILE A 111 -13.47 16.09 -28.97
N VAL A 112 -13.31 17.34 -29.41
CA VAL A 112 -12.55 18.37 -28.69
C VAL A 112 -13.20 18.67 -27.33
N VAL A 113 -14.53 18.80 -27.26
CA VAL A 113 -15.26 19.03 -26.01
C VAL A 113 -15.09 17.88 -25.03
N VAL A 114 -15.17 16.62 -25.50
CA VAL A 114 -15.01 15.44 -24.64
C VAL A 114 -13.56 15.31 -24.17
N CYS A 115 -12.57 15.54 -25.04
CA CYS A 115 -11.16 15.59 -24.66
C CYS A 115 -10.89 16.67 -23.61
N ILE A 116 -11.43 17.88 -23.79
CA ILE A 116 -11.30 18.98 -22.83
C ILE A 116 -12.03 18.64 -21.52
N PHE A 117 -13.21 18.04 -21.57
CA PHE A 117 -13.98 17.64 -20.39
C PHE A 117 -13.21 16.61 -19.54
N LEU A 118 -12.66 15.58 -20.19
CA LEU A 118 -11.81 14.58 -19.53
C LEU A 118 -10.53 15.20 -18.98
N TYR A 119 -9.83 16.02 -19.77
CA TYR A 119 -8.63 16.72 -19.32
C TYR A 119 -8.91 17.59 -18.08
N THR A 120 -10.02 18.33 -18.09
CA THR A 120 -10.42 19.20 -16.98
C THR A 120 -10.83 18.39 -15.75
N ARG A 121 -11.53 17.26 -15.92
CA ARG A 121 -11.88 16.34 -14.83
C ARG A 121 -10.66 15.69 -14.21
N PHE A 122 -9.71 15.20 -15.02
CA PHE A 122 -8.47 14.62 -14.52
C PHE A 122 -7.58 15.65 -13.82
N LYS A 123 -7.50 16.88 -14.35
CA LYS A 123 -6.80 18.00 -13.70
C LYS A 123 -7.44 18.39 -12.38
N ARG A 124 -8.77 18.39 -12.29
CA ARG A 124 -9.49 18.72 -11.04
C ARG A 124 -9.37 17.62 -9.98
N SER A 125 -9.17 16.36 -10.39
CA SER A 125 -8.99 15.24 -9.47
C SER A 125 -7.58 15.13 -8.86
N ASN A 126 -6.62 16.02 -9.18
CA ASN A 126 -5.24 15.95 -8.67
C ASN A 126 -4.54 14.60 -8.97
N TRP A 127 -4.96 13.90 -10.03
CA TRP A 127 -4.38 12.61 -10.47
C TRP A 127 -3.29 12.78 -11.54
N LEU A 128 -2.92 14.03 -11.84
CA LEU A 128 -1.94 14.40 -12.86
C LEU A 128 -0.83 15.24 -12.24
#